data_AF-A0A7Y4UP22-F1
#
_entry.id   AF-A0A7Y4UP22-F1
#
_cell.length_a   1.000
_cell.length_b   1.000
_cell.length_c   1.000
_cell.angle_alpha   90.00
_cell.angle_beta   90.00
_cell.angle_gamma   90.00
#
_symmetry.space_group_name_H-M   'P 1'
#
loop_
_entity.id
_entity.type
_entity.pdbx_description
1 polymer ?
#
loop_
_entity_poly.entity_id
_entity_poly.type
_entity_poly.pdbx_seq_one_letter_code
_entity_poly.pdbx_strand_id
1 'polypeptide(L)' 'MSIDTSKGHHAMDYAEHNRTYAGFLQFTKYAIIGLVVLLAGMKFFLV' A
#
# COMPACT_ATOMS: atom_id res chain seq x y z
N MET A 1 6.27 8.39 0.07
CA MET A 1 6.79 8.50 -1.31
C MET A 1 5.70 9.19 -2.12
N SER A 2 5.97 10.38 -2.64
CA SER A 2 5.07 11.08 -3.56
C SER A 2 5.54 10.81 -4.99
N ILE A 3 4.66 10.31 -5.86
CA ILE A 3 4.95 10.20 -7.29
C ILE A 3 4.78 11.58 -7.91
N ASP A 4 5.80 12.04 -8.65
CA ASP A 4 5.71 13.29 -9.41
C ASP A 4 4.91 13.05 -10.69
N THR A 5 3.70 13.59 -10.73
CA THR A 5 2.79 13.50 -11.88
C THR A 5 2.76 14.78 -12.74
N SER A 6 3.65 15.74 -12.49
CA SER A 6 3.68 17.04 -13.17
C SER A 6 3.97 16.97 -14.68
N LYS A 7 4.63 15.90 -15.13
CA LYS A 7 4.97 15.66 -16.56
C LYS A 7 3.98 14.71 -17.26
N GLY A 8 2.82 14.49 -16.65
CA GLY A 8 1.82 13.57 -17.14
C GLY A 8 0.99 14.11 -18.33
N HIS A 9 0.23 13.23 -18.97
CA HIS A 9 -0.66 13.62 -20.06
C HIS A 9 -1.84 14.45 -19.54
N HIS A 10 -2.09 15.63 -20.12
CA HIS A 10 -3.07 16.61 -19.61
C HIS A 10 -4.51 16.10 -19.48
N ALA A 11 -4.89 15.07 -20.24
CA ALA A 11 -6.23 14.48 -20.15
C ALA A 11 -6.41 13.50 -18.98
N MET A 12 -5.35 13.19 -18.22
CA MET A 12 -5.39 12.22 -17.13
C MET A 12 -5.65 12.90 -15.78
N ASP A 13 -6.63 12.40 -15.03
CA ASP A 13 -6.87 12.80 -13.64
C ASP A 13 -5.83 12.17 -12.70
N TYR A 14 -4.73 12.88 -12.52
CA TYR A 14 -3.66 12.46 -11.61
C TYR A 14 -4.03 12.60 -10.13
N ALA A 15 -5.00 13.43 -9.78
CA ALA A 15 -5.42 13.58 -8.39
C ALA A 15 -6.06 12.28 -7.89
N GLU A 16 -6.98 11.72 -8.67
CA GLU A 16 -7.63 10.45 -8.34
C GLU A 16 -6.68 9.26 -8.41
N HIS A 17 -5.76 9.25 -9.39
CA HIS A 17 -4.73 8.22 -9.50
C HIS A 17 -3.82 8.18 -8.26
N ASN A 18 -3.31 9.35 -7.84
CA ASN A 18 -2.43 9.46 -6.68
C ASN A 18 -3.15 9.08 -5.38
N ARG A 19 -4.44 9.45 -5.24
CA ARG A 19 -5.27 9.08 -4.09
C ARG A 19 -5.44 7.56 -3.98
N THR A 20 -5.78 6.90 -5.08
CA THR A 20 -5.94 5.44 -5.12
C THR A 20 -4.63 4.72 -4.84
N TYR A 21 -3.53 5.17 -5.43
CA TYR A 21 -2.21 4.58 -5.20
C TYR A 21 -1.76 4.73 -3.73
N ALA A 22 -1.99 5.89 -3.12
CA ALA A 22 -1.71 6.09 -1.70
C ALA A 22 -2.52 5.15 -0.81
N GLY A 23 -3.81 4.96 -1.11
CA GLY A 23 -4.68 4.00 -0.43
C GLY A 23 -4.18 2.56 -0.56
N PHE A 24 -3.81 2.15 -1.77
CA PHE A 24 -3.21 0.83 -2.03
C PHE A 24 -1.95 0.62 -1.19
N LEU A 25 -1.00 1.57 -1.20
CA LEU A 25 0.23 1.45 -0.42
C LEU A 25 -0.04 1.34 1.09
N GLN A 26 -0.99 2.11 1.61
CA GLN A 26 -1.38 2.06 3.02
C GLN A 26 -1.98 0.70 3.38
N PHE A 27 -2.90 0.19 2.56
CA PHE A 27 -3.49 -1.14 2.73
C PHE A 27 -2.43 -2.23 2.70
N THR A 28 -1.55 -2.25 1.68
CA THR A 28 -0.48 -3.24 1.55
C THR A 28 0.43 -3.23 2.77
N LYS A 29 0.76 -2.05 3.31
CA LYS A 29 1.58 -1.95 4.52
C LYS A 29 0.91 -2.62 5.72
N TYR A 30 -0.36 -2.37 5.96
CA TYR A 30 -1.10 -3.01 7.06
C TYR A 30 -1.29 -4.50 6.84
N ALA A 31 -1.55 -4.93 5.60
CA ALA A 31 -1.66 -6.34 5.24
C ALA A 31 -0.34 -7.09 5.54
N ILE A 32 0.81 -6.53 5.15
CA ILE A 32 2.12 -7.11 5.45
C ILE A 32 2.36 -7.20 6.96
N ILE A 33 2.06 -6.13 7.71
CA ILE A 33 2.18 -6.16 9.19
C ILE A 33 1.31 -7.27 9.77
N GLY A 34 0.06 -7.40 9.30
CA GLY A 34 -0.85 -8.47 9.72
C GLY A 34 -0.30 -9.87 9.43
N LEU A 35 0.27 -10.08 8.24
CA LEU A 35 0.90 -11.35 7.88
C LEU A 35 2.11 -11.67 8.78
N VAL A 36 2.95 -10.68 9.08
CA VAL A 36 4.10 -10.88 9.99
C VAL A 36 3.62 -11.27 11.38
N VAL A 37 2.61 -10.60 11.92
CA VAL A 37 2.01 -10.93 13.23
C VAL A 37 1.39 -12.32 13.21
N LEU A 38 0.65 -12.67 12.16
CA LEU A 38 0.05 -14.00 12.00
C LEU A 38 1.12 -15.09 12.00
N LEU A 39 2.17 -14.94 11.20
CA LEU A 39 3.26 -15.91 11.13
C LEU A 39 4.02 -16.04 12.45
N ALA A 40 4.26 -14.91 13.16
CA ALA A 40 4.87 -14.94 14.48
C ALA A 40 3.97 -15.63 15.52
N GLY A 41 2.66 -15.39 15.47
CA GLY A 41 1.68 -16.08 16.31
C GLY A 41 1.65 -17.58 16.03
N MET A 42 1.62 -17.97 14.75
CA MET A 42 1.70 -19.37 14.36
C MET A 42 2.96 -20.04 14.91
N LYS A 43 4.11 -19.38 14.81
CA LYS A 43 5.37 -19.88 15.39
C LYS A 43 5.31 -20.03 16.90
N PHE A 44 4.57 -19.20 17.63
CA PHE A 44 4.50 -19.28 19.09
C PHE A 44 3.48 -20.32 19.57
N PHE A 45 2.36 -20.49 18.85
CA PHE A 45 1.23 -21.30 19.31
C PHE A 45 1.12 -22.68 18.64
N LEU A 46 1.60 -22.85 17.40
CA LEU A 46 1.37 -24.07 16.60
C LEU A 46 2.64 -24.89 16.37
N VAL A 47 3.82 -24.28 16.43
CA VAL A 47 5.13 -24.91 16.16
C VAL A 47 6.02 -24.81 17.37
#